data_AF-A0AAD6NZ57-F1
#
_entry.id   AF-A0AAD6NZ57-F1
#
_cell.length_a   1.000
_cell.length_b   1.000
_cell.length_c   1.000
_cell.angle_alpha   90.00
_cell.angle_beta   90.00
_cell.angle_gamma   90.00
#
_symmetry.space_group_name_H-M   'P 1'
#
loop_
_entity.id
_entity.type
_entity.pdbx_description
1 polymer ?
#
loop_
_entity_poly.entity_id
_entity_poly.type
_entity_poly.pdbx_seq_one_letter_code
_entity_poly.pdbx_strand_id
1 'polypeptide(L)'
;MKMGNTALDAALNAQFLVQIGVFTAVPMIMGFILELGLLKAVFSFITMQLQLCSVFFTFSLGTRTHYFGRTILHGGAKYRATGRGFVVRHIKFAENYRLYSRSHFVKALEVALLLIVYLAYGYSNGGAVSFVLVTLSSWFLVISWLFAPYIFNPSGFEWQKTVDDFEDWTSWLLYKGGVGVKGDNSWESWWEEEQAHIQTLRGRILETILSLRFLIFQYGIVYKLHLTGKSTSFAVYGFSWVVLVCLVMIFKVFTYSPKRTTSFQLLMRFMQGVASLGLVAALCLVVAFTDLSIPDLFASFLAFIATGWTILSVAIAWKRIVRTLGLWDSVREFARMYDAGMGMVIFVPIAILSWFPFVSTFQSRLLFNQAFSRGLEISLILAGNKANVGI
;
A
#
# COMPACT_ATOMS: atom_id res chain seq x y z
N MET A 1 26.80 1.08 14.33
CA MET A 1 26.46 0.67 15.71
C MET A 1 27.18 -0.65 15.91
N LYS A 2 28.21 -0.72 16.76
CA LYS A 2 28.89 -1.98 17.05
C LYS A 2 27.88 -2.89 17.76
N MET A 3 27.41 -3.94 17.07
CA MET A 3 26.67 -5.04 17.68
C MET A 3 27.64 -5.76 18.61
N GLY A 4 27.54 -5.49 19.90
CA GLY A 4 28.35 -6.09 20.96
C GLY A 4 27.52 -6.79 22.02
N ASN A 5 26.24 -7.05 21.74
CA ASN A 5 25.36 -7.73 22.68
C ASN A 5 24.81 -9.02 22.05
N THR A 6 25.59 -10.08 22.18
CA THR A 6 25.25 -11.44 21.73
C THR A 6 23.90 -11.90 22.30
N ALA A 7 23.52 -11.45 23.49
CA ALA A 7 22.22 -11.80 24.09
C ALA A 7 21.05 -11.11 23.36
N LEU A 8 21.22 -9.86 22.93
CA LEU A 8 20.20 -9.15 22.14
C LEU A 8 20.04 -9.79 20.76
N ASP A 9 21.15 -10.12 20.09
CA ASP A 9 21.11 -10.80 18.79
C ASP A 9 20.48 -12.19 18.91
N ALA A 10 20.84 -12.96 19.95
CA ALA A 10 20.24 -14.26 20.21
C ALA A 10 18.74 -14.16 20.50
N ALA A 11 18.30 -13.18 21.30
CA ALA A 11 16.89 -12.97 21.61
C ALA A 11 16.09 -12.56 20.36
N LEU A 12 16.61 -11.64 19.55
CA LEU A 12 15.98 -11.23 18.29
C LEU A 12 15.94 -12.38 17.28
N ASN A 13 17.03 -13.13 17.13
CA ASN A 13 17.08 -14.29 16.24
C ASN A 13 16.13 -15.41 16.68
N ALA A 14 16.03 -15.69 17.99
CA ALA A 14 15.07 -16.66 18.52
C ALA A 14 13.62 -16.22 18.26
N GLN A 15 13.31 -14.93 18.46
CA GLN A 15 12.01 -14.37 18.12
C GLN A 15 11.71 -14.53 16.62
N PHE A 16 12.66 -14.21 15.73
CA PHE A 16 12.48 -14.39 14.29
C PHE A 16 12.27 -15.86 13.92
N LEU A 17 13.04 -16.79 14.49
CA LEU A 17 12.91 -18.24 14.23
C LEU A 17 11.54 -18.77 14.65
N VAL A 18 11.02 -18.31 15.80
CA VAL A 18 9.66 -18.63 16.27
C VAL A 18 8.58 -17.94 15.42
N GLN A 19 8.83 -16.70 14.96
CA GLN A 19 7.90 -15.90 14.14
C GLN A 19 7.85 -16.29 12.65
N ILE A 20 8.79 -17.12 12.14
CA ILE A 20 8.77 -17.62 10.74
C ILE A 20 7.54 -18.54 10.45
N GLY A 21 6.58 -18.64 11.38
CA GLY A 21 5.30 -19.31 11.15
C GLY A 21 5.36 -20.83 11.23
N VAL A 22 6.57 -21.41 11.21
CA VAL A 22 6.81 -22.85 11.35
C VAL A 22 6.24 -23.35 12.67
N PHE A 23 6.50 -22.67 13.80
CA PHE A 23 5.96 -23.07 15.10
C PHE A 23 4.44 -22.92 15.20
N THR A 24 3.85 -21.91 14.55
CA THR A 24 2.38 -21.75 14.50
C THR A 24 1.70 -22.78 13.60
N ALA A 25 2.43 -23.41 12.67
CA ALA A 25 1.93 -24.47 11.82
C ALA A 25 1.99 -25.86 12.47
N VAL A 26 2.77 -26.03 13.55
CA VAL A 26 2.93 -27.31 14.26
C VAL A 26 1.58 -27.92 14.68
N PRO A 27 0.63 -27.18 15.29
CA PRO A 27 -0.65 -27.78 15.69
C PRO A 27 -1.45 -28.32 14.49
N MET A 28 -1.43 -27.62 13.36
CA MET A 28 -2.10 -28.06 12.13
C MET A 28 -1.45 -29.33 11.57
N ILE A 29 -0.11 -29.36 11.51
CA ILE A 29 0.65 -30.51 11.02
C ILE A 29 0.40 -31.73 11.92
N MET A 30 0.41 -31.55 13.24
CA MET A 30 0.10 -32.61 14.21
C MET A 30 -1.33 -33.14 14.03
N GLY A 31 -2.31 -32.26 13.83
CA GLY A 31 -3.68 -32.65 13.52
C GLY A 31 -3.77 -33.55 12.27
N PHE A 32 -3.12 -33.14 11.18
CA PHE A 32 -3.08 -33.96 9.96
C PHE A 32 -2.36 -35.29 10.15
N ILE A 33 -1.27 -35.33 10.93
CA ILE A 33 -0.57 -36.58 11.23
C ILE A 33 -1.49 -37.54 11.99
N LEU A 34 -2.27 -37.05 12.95
CA LEU A 34 -3.22 -37.85 13.72
C LEU A 34 -4.39 -38.35 12.86
N GLU A 35 -4.93 -37.52 11.96
CA GLU A 35 -6.11 -37.86 11.15
C GLU A 35 -5.78 -38.74 9.93
N LEU A 36 -4.65 -38.48 9.25
CA LEU A 36 -4.35 -39.05 7.93
C LEU A 36 -3.09 -39.94 7.93
N GLY A 37 -2.31 -39.93 9.02
CA GLY A 37 -0.99 -40.55 9.10
C GLY A 37 0.12 -39.67 8.49
N LEU A 38 1.37 -39.93 8.89
CA LEU A 38 2.53 -39.05 8.61
C LEU A 38 2.72 -38.76 7.11
N LEU A 39 2.76 -39.79 6.27
CA LEU A 39 3.07 -39.63 4.85
C LEU A 39 1.98 -38.81 4.13
N LYS A 40 0.70 -39.12 4.37
CA LYS A 40 -0.42 -38.36 3.79
C LYS A 40 -0.46 -36.93 4.30
N ALA A 41 -0.11 -36.69 5.56
CA ALA A 41 -0.01 -35.35 6.12
C ALA A 41 1.06 -34.50 5.41
N VAL A 42 2.24 -35.05 5.14
CA VAL A 42 3.31 -34.34 4.41
C VAL A 42 2.87 -33.97 2.99
N PHE A 43 2.30 -34.93 2.23
CA PHE A 43 1.81 -34.64 0.88
C PHE A 43 0.67 -33.61 0.88
N SER A 44 -0.26 -33.71 1.85
CA SER A 44 -1.36 -32.75 1.99
C SER A 44 -0.85 -31.36 2.32
N PHE A 45 0.12 -31.25 3.23
CA PHE A 45 0.76 -29.99 3.58
C PHE A 45 1.45 -29.36 2.37
N ILE A 46 2.27 -30.11 1.63
CA ILE A 46 2.93 -29.62 0.40
C ILE A 46 1.88 -29.13 -0.61
N THR A 47 0.81 -29.91 -0.81
CA THR A 47 -0.28 -29.53 -1.73
C THR A 47 -0.95 -28.23 -1.31
N MET A 48 -1.25 -28.05 -0.02
CA MET A 48 -1.82 -26.81 0.51
C MET A 48 -0.87 -25.61 0.32
N GLN A 49 0.44 -25.80 0.47
CA GLN A 49 1.42 -24.75 0.23
C GLN A 49 1.49 -24.37 -1.25
N LEU A 50 1.46 -25.34 -2.16
CA LEU A 50 1.39 -25.09 -3.61
C LEU A 50 0.09 -24.36 -4.01
N GLN A 51 -1.00 -24.56 -3.27
CA GLN A 51 -2.26 -23.81 -3.40
C GLN A 51 -2.23 -22.43 -2.72
N LEU A 52 -1.06 -21.98 -2.25
CA LEU A 52 -0.85 -20.67 -1.62
C LEU A 52 -1.63 -20.46 -0.32
N CYS A 53 -1.90 -21.53 0.44
CA CYS A 53 -2.59 -21.44 1.73
C CYS A 53 -1.92 -20.46 2.71
N SER A 54 -0.58 -20.39 2.73
CA SER A 54 0.15 -19.44 3.58
C SER A 54 -0.10 -17.98 3.18
N VAL A 55 -0.21 -17.69 1.88
CA VAL A 55 -0.54 -16.36 1.36
C VAL A 55 -1.96 -15.97 1.79
N PHE A 56 -2.91 -16.89 1.61
CA PHE A 56 -4.30 -16.70 2.02
C PHE A 56 -4.43 -16.46 3.53
N PHE A 57 -3.76 -17.28 4.34
CA PHE A 57 -3.83 -17.17 5.80
C PHE A 57 -3.21 -15.87 6.31
N THR A 58 -2.04 -15.48 5.80
CA THR A 58 -1.38 -14.22 6.14
C THR A 58 -2.26 -13.01 5.79
N PHE A 59 -2.95 -13.06 4.65
CA PHE A 59 -3.91 -12.04 4.25
C PHE A 59 -5.15 -12.03 5.16
N SER A 60 -5.76 -13.19 5.40
CA SER A 60 -6.95 -13.32 6.26
C SER A 60 -6.71 -12.85 7.69
N LEU A 61 -5.53 -13.17 8.25
CA LEU A 61 -5.13 -12.70 9.56
C LEU A 61 -4.95 -11.17 9.58
N GLY A 62 -4.39 -10.58 8.52
CA GLY A 62 -4.28 -9.13 8.35
C GLY A 62 -5.64 -8.42 8.45
N THR A 63 -6.67 -8.98 7.81
CA THR A 63 -8.06 -8.49 7.89
C THR A 63 -8.56 -8.51 9.34
N ARG A 64 -8.43 -9.65 10.02
CA ARG A 64 -8.87 -9.83 11.41
C ARG A 64 -8.16 -8.86 12.34
N THR A 65 -6.83 -8.78 12.27
CA THR A 65 -6.02 -7.89 13.10
C THR A 65 -6.37 -6.41 12.87
N HIS A 66 -6.57 -5.99 11.61
CA HIS A 66 -6.94 -4.60 11.33
C HIS A 66 -8.28 -4.22 11.95
N TYR A 67 -9.34 -5.00 11.70
CA TYR A 67 -10.67 -4.65 12.19
C TYR A 67 -10.82 -4.86 13.70
N PHE A 68 -10.18 -5.88 14.25
CA PHE A 68 -10.11 -6.06 15.70
C PHE A 68 -9.40 -4.88 16.39
N GLY A 69 -8.25 -4.46 15.86
CA GLY A 69 -7.53 -3.29 16.35
C GLY A 69 -8.34 -2.00 16.23
N ARG A 70 -9.06 -1.80 15.11
CA ARG A 70 -9.95 -0.65 14.92
C ARG A 70 -11.04 -0.59 15.98
N THR A 71 -11.66 -1.72 16.32
CA THR A 71 -12.66 -1.81 17.39
C THR A 71 -12.07 -1.47 18.76
N ILE A 72 -10.84 -1.91 19.04
CA ILE A 72 -10.15 -1.57 20.31
C ILE A 72 -9.84 -0.07 20.40
N LEU A 73 -9.35 0.54 19.32
CA LEU A 73 -8.89 1.93 19.32
C LEU A 73 -10.03 2.94 19.30
N HIS A 74 -11.07 2.66 18.50
CA HIS A 74 -12.13 3.62 18.18
C HIS A 74 -13.52 3.19 18.65
N GLY A 75 -13.72 1.90 18.93
CA GLY A 75 -15.03 1.32 19.19
C GLY A 75 -15.89 1.18 17.93
N GLY A 76 -17.06 0.59 18.12
CA GLY A 76 -18.06 0.39 17.06
C GLY A 76 -17.84 -0.85 16.20
N ALA A 77 -18.89 -1.25 15.51
CA ALA A 77 -18.88 -2.32 14.53
C ALA A 77 -19.61 -1.85 13.28
N LYS A 78 -19.05 -2.11 12.10
CA LYS A 78 -19.71 -1.87 10.81
C LYS A 78 -19.96 -3.22 10.16
N TYR A 79 -21.23 -3.57 9.99
CA TYR A 79 -21.58 -4.75 9.21
C TYR A 79 -21.23 -4.48 7.73
N ARG A 80 -20.44 -5.37 7.14
CA ARG A 80 -20.24 -5.45 5.70
C ARG A 80 -20.92 -6.73 5.23
N ALA A 81 -21.94 -6.58 4.39
CA ALA A 81 -22.63 -7.72 3.83
C ALA A 81 -21.64 -8.57 3.02
N THR A 82 -21.48 -9.83 3.40
CA THR A 82 -20.85 -10.84 2.55
C THR A 82 -21.88 -11.19 1.49
N GLY A 83 -21.80 -10.53 0.33
CA GLY A 83 -22.78 -10.73 -0.74
C GLY A 83 -22.95 -12.21 -1.08
N ARG A 84 -24.18 -12.63 -1.44
CA ARG A 84 -24.43 -13.95 -2.03
C ARG A 84 -24.08 -13.90 -3.52
N GLY A 85 -22.79 -13.73 -3.81
CA GLY A 85 -22.27 -13.75 -5.17
C GLY A 85 -21.92 -15.16 -5.62
N PHE A 86 -21.87 -15.37 -6.95
CA PHE A 86 -21.24 -16.57 -7.49
C PHE A 86 -19.72 -16.45 -7.23
N VAL A 87 -19.12 -17.46 -6.60
CA VAL A 87 -17.70 -17.45 -6.15
C VAL A 87 -16.71 -17.23 -7.31
N VAL A 88 -17.16 -17.42 -8.55
CA VAL A 88 -16.38 -17.27 -9.80
C VAL A 88 -16.39 -15.84 -10.35
N ARG A 89 -17.09 -14.90 -9.72
CA ARG A 89 -17.18 -13.54 -10.27
C ARG A 89 -15.89 -12.76 -10.01
N HIS A 90 -15.33 -12.21 -11.07
CA HIS A 90 -14.25 -11.23 -11.00
C HIS A 90 -14.67 -9.98 -10.21
N ILE A 91 -13.86 -9.62 -9.22
CA ILE A 91 -13.98 -8.38 -8.44
C ILE A 91 -13.08 -7.33 -9.07
N LYS A 92 -13.64 -6.17 -9.43
CA LYS A 92 -12.90 -5.09 -10.07
C LYS A 92 -11.78 -4.55 -9.18
N PHE A 93 -10.70 -4.04 -9.78
CA PHE A 93 -9.60 -3.39 -9.06
C PHE A 93 -10.07 -2.28 -8.11
N ALA A 94 -10.97 -1.39 -8.55
CA ALA A 94 -11.48 -0.31 -7.72
C ALA A 94 -12.19 -0.83 -6.45
N GLU A 95 -12.94 -1.92 -6.56
CA GLU A 95 -13.62 -2.55 -5.42
C GLU A 95 -12.62 -3.20 -4.46
N ASN A 96 -11.66 -3.98 -4.98
CA ASN A 96 -10.56 -4.55 -4.18
C ASN A 96 -9.77 -3.46 -3.44
N TYR A 97 -9.47 -2.36 -4.13
CA TYR A 97 -8.79 -1.22 -3.55
C TYR A 97 -9.57 -0.60 -2.40
N ARG A 98 -10.88 -0.36 -2.58
CA ARG A 98 -11.74 0.18 -1.52
C ARG A 98 -11.82 -0.71 -0.29
N LEU A 99 -11.82 -2.04 -0.48
CA LEU A 99 -11.92 -3.01 0.61
C LEU A 99 -10.61 -3.17 1.40
N TYR A 100 -9.46 -3.13 0.71
CA TYR A 100 -8.18 -3.54 1.27
C TYR A 100 -7.15 -2.42 1.44
N SER A 101 -7.42 -1.20 0.95
CA SER A 101 -6.50 -0.06 1.04
C SER A 101 -5.98 0.18 2.47
N ARG A 102 -6.87 0.39 3.45
CA ARG A 102 -6.47 0.70 4.86
C ARG A 102 -6.08 -0.53 5.67
N SER A 103 -6.62 -1.69 5.33
CA SER A 103 -6.38 -2.92 6.08
C SER A 103 -5.06 -3.59 5.72
N HIS A 104 -4.66 -3.54 4.45
CA HIS A 104 -3.51 -4.25 3.90
C HIS A 104 -2.57 -3.32 3.15
N PHE A 105 -3.03 -2.64 2.10
CA PHE A 105 -2.13 -1.99 1.13
C PHE A 105 -1.24 -0.91 1.74
N VAL A 106 -1.84 0.01 2.50
CA VAL A 106 -1.08 1.05 3.22
C VAL A 106 -0.03 0.42 4.13
N LYS A 107 -0.42 -0.60 4.91
CA LYS A 107 0.48 -1.23 5.88
C LYS A 107 1.59 -2.03 5.19
N ALA A 108 1.28 -2.69 4.07
CA ALA A 108 2.24 -3.43 3.29
C ALA A 108 3.27 -2.49 2.65
N LEU A 109 2.83 -1.34 2.11
CA LEU A 109 3.75 -0.33 1.58
C LEU A 109 4.58 0.33 2.68
N GLU A 110 4.03 0.54 3.87
CA GLU A 110 4.79 0.99 5.04
C GLU A 110 5.92 0.01 5.40
N VAL A 111 5.61 -1.30 5.49
CA VAL A 111 6.62 -2.33 5.77
C VAL A 111 7.62 -2.43 4.60
N ALA A 112 7.16 -2.38 3.35
CA ALA A 112 8.04 -2.40 2.18
C ALA A 112 9.02 -1.23 2.18
N LEU A 113 8.56 -0.02 2.52
CA LEU A 113 9.42 1.16 2.66
C LEU A 113 10.51 0.92 3.71
N LEU A 114 10.16 0.36 4.87
CA LEU A 114 11.14 0.02 5.91
C LEU A 114 12.15 -1.03 5.46
N LEU A 115 11.71 -2.06 4.73
CA LEU A 115 12.59 -3.09 4.18
C LEU A 115 13.56 -2.52 3.13
N ILE A 116 13.10 -1.59 2.30
CA ILE A 116 13.93 -0.89 1.31
C ILE A 116 14.97 0.00 2.01
N VAL A 117 14.56 0.74 3.05
CA VAL A 117 15.48 1.54 3.86
C VAL A 117 16.50 0.65 4.57
N TYR A 118 16.06 -0.49 5.11
CA TYR A 118 16.96 -1.46 5.72
C TYR A 118 17.91 -2.11 4.70
N LEU A 119 17.48 -2.31 3.45
CA LEU A 119 18.36 -2.76 2.36
C LEU A 119 19.42 -1.70 2.02
N ALA A 120 19.03 -0.43 1.98
CA ALA A 120 19.91 0.66 1.60
C ALA A 120 20.94 1.04 2.68
N TYR A 121 20.56 1.00 3.97
CA TYR A 121 21.37 1.48 5.09
C TYR A 121 21.69 0.42 6.15
N GLY A 122 21.14 -0.78 6.03
CA GLY A 122 21.40 -1.88 6.95
C GLY A 122 22.82 -2.38 6.81
N TYR A 123 23.50 -2.53 7.95
CA TYR A 123 24.84 -3.11 8.01
C TYR A 123 24.70 -4.57 8.47
N SER A 124 24.70 -5.52 7.54
CA SER A 124 24.81 -6.94 7.86
C SER A 124 26.27 -7.39 7.74
N ASN A 125 26.88 -7.78 8.86
CA ASN A 125 28.22 -8.39 8.86
C ASN A 125 28.28 -9.65 7.97
N GLY A 126 27.13 -10.30 7.72
CA GLY A 126 26.99 -11.48 6.84
C GLY A 126 26.57 -11.17 5.40
N GLY A 127 26.62 -9.91 4.96
CA GLY A 127 26.30 -9.51 3.59
C GLY A 127 24.85 -9.77 3.17
N ALA A 128 24.62 -9.97 1.87
CA ALA A 128 23.28 -10.09 1.27
C ALA A 128 22.49 -11.31 1.79
N VAL A 129 23.16 -12.43 2.09
CA VAL A 129 22.49 -13.66 2.57
C VAL A 129 21.84 -13.45 3.94
N SER A 130 22.56 -12.79 4.86
CA SER A 130 22.02 -12.46 6.19
C SER A 130 20.81 -11.52 6.08
N PHE A 131 20.85 -10.53 5.18
CA PHE A 131 19.70 -9.66 4.92
C PHE A 131 18.47 -10.45 4.44
N VAL A 132 18.65 -11.33 3.44
CA VAL A 132 17.55 -12.13 2.90
C VAL A 132 16.95 -13.02 3.98
N LEU A 133 17.76 -13.73 4.76
CA LEU A 133 17.27 -14.63 5.81
C LEU A 133 16.46 -13.90 6.88
N VAL A 134 16.89 -12.70 7.28
CA VAL A 134 16.19 -11.91 8.32
C VAL A 134 14.90 -11.26 7.78
N THR A 135 14.88 -10.87 6.50
CA THR A 135 13.77 -10.11 5.92
C THR A 135 12.77 -10.93 5.12
N LEU A 136 13.05 -12.21 4.82
CA LEU A 136 12.21 -13.06 3.98
C LEU A 136 10.76 -13.11 4.46
N SER A 137 10.53 -13.28 5.76
CA SER A 137 9.18 -13.32 6.35
C SER A 137 8.42 -12.00 6.17
N SER A 138 9.12 -10.87 6.26
CA SER A 138 8.53 -9.54 6.09
C SER A 138 8.22 -9.26 4.62
N TRP A 139 9.08 -9.68 3.70
CA TRP A 139 8.78 -9.61 2.25
C TRP A 139 7.61 -10.52 1.88
N PHE A 140 7.54 -11.73 2.45
CA PHE A 140 6.40 -12.63 2.27
C PHE A 140 5.10 -11.99 2.77
N LEU A 141 5.12 -11.33 3.92
CA LEU A 141 3.98 -10.55 4.45
C LEU A 141 3.55 -9.45 3.47
N VAL A 142 4.50 -8.64 2.99
CA VAL A 142 4.24 -7.54 2.05
C VAL A 142 3.59 -8.07 0.77
N ILE A 143 4.18 -9.09 0.14
CA ILE A 143 3.68 -9.68 -1.10
C ILE A 143 2.27 -10.26 -0.88
N SER A 144 2.07 -10.96 0.23
CA SER A 144 0.76 -11.54 0.57
C SER A 144 -0.31 -10.46 0.74
N TRP A 145 0.00 -9.37 1.44
CA TRP A 145 -0.94 -8.27 1.67
C TRP A 145 -1.27 -7.46 0.41
N LEU A 146 -0.30 -7.28 -0.50
CA LEU A 146 -0.53 -6.56 -1.74
C LEU A 146 -1.26 -7.40 -2.80
N PHE A 147 -0.88 -8.67 -2.97
CA PHE A 147 -1.26 -9.44 -4.14
C PHE A 147 -2.26 -10.57 -3.91
N ALA A 148 -2.51 -10.99 -2.66
CA ALA A 148 -3.52 -12.02 -2.39
C ALA A 148 -4.92 -11.68 -2.95
N PRO A 149 -5.44 -10.44 -2.86
CA PRO A 149 -6.74 -10.10 -3.43
C PRO A 149 -6.82 -10.38 -4.93
N TYR A 150 -5.72 -10.28 -5.66
CA TYR A 150 -5.69 -10.47 -7.11
C TYR A 150 -5.38 -11.91 -7.49
N ILE A 151 -4.50 -12.58 -6.75
CA ILE A 151 -4.19 -14.01 -6.91
C ILE A 151 -5.46 -14.84 -6.73
N PHE A 152 -6.26 -14.54 -5.71
CA PHE A 152 -7.50 -15.24 -5.40
C PHE A 152 -8.75 -14.67 -6.07
N ASN A 153 -8.58 -13.75 -7.03
CA ASN A 153 -9.67 -13.17 -7.81
C ASN A 153 -9.77 -13.84 -9.20
N PRO A 154 -10.89 -14.49 -9.53
CA PRO A 154 -11.11 -15.05 -10.86
C PRO A 154 -10.88 -14.01 -11.96
N SER A 155 -10.23 -14.41 -13.07
CA SER A 155 -9.82 -13.51 -14.16
C SER A 155 -8.98 -12.29 -13.71
N GLY A 156 -8.32 -12.37 -12.55
CA GLY A 156 -7.53 -11.26 -11.99
C GLY A 156 -6.32 -10.87 -12.85
N PHE A 157 -5.84 -11.79 -13.70
CA PHE A 157 -4.73 -11.57 -14.63
C PHE A 157 -5.14 -11.70 -16.11
N GLU A 158 -6.42 -11.50 -16.43
CA GLU A 158 -6.89 -11.49 -17.81
C GLU A 158 -6.72 -10.08 -18.40
N TRP A 159 -5.90 -9.93 -19.45
CA TRP A 159 -5.53 -8.63 -20.01
C TRP A 159 -6.71 -7.69 -20.26
N GLN A 160 -7.78 -8.18 -20.92
CA GLN A 160 -8.94 -7.35 -21.22
C GLN A 160 -9.61 -6.83 -19.93
N LYS A 161 -9.74 -7.69 -18.91
CA LYS A 161 -10.30 -7.29 -17.61
C LYS A 161 -9.41 -6.30 -16.88
N THR A 162 -8.09 -6.47 -16.97
CA THR A 162 -7.14 -5.54 -16.38
C THR A 162 -7.25 -4.14 -17.00
N VAL A 163 -7.43 -4.05 -18.32
CA VAL A 163 -7.65 -2.75 -19.00
C VAL A 163 -8.97 -2.11 -18.55
N ASP A 164 -10.06 -2.88 -18.54
CA ASP A 164 -11.38 -2.41 -18.08
C ASP A 164 -11.31 -1.92 -16.61
N ASP A 165 -10.57 -2.64 -15.76
CA ASP A 165 -10.36 -2.32 -14.35
C ASP A 165 -9.56 -1.03 -14.15
N PHE A 166 -8.59 -0.76 -15.03
CA PHE A 166 -7.83 0.49 -15.01
C PHE A 166 -8.73 1.68 -15.31
N GLU A 167 -9.58 1.57 -16.34
CA GLU A 167 -10.51 2.62 -16.72
C GLU A 167 -11.55 2.88 -15.62
N ASP A 168 -12.10 1.81 -15.02
CA ASP A 168 -13.05 1.90 -13.90
C ASP A 168 -12.41 2.57 -12.67
N TRP A 169 -11.19 2.15 -12.31
CA TRP A 169 -10.45 2.71 -11.17
C TRP A 169 -10.06 4.17 -11.37
N THR A 170 -9.52 4.52 -12.54
CA THR A 170 -9.16 5.91 -12.86
C THR A 170 -10.40 6.81 -12.89
N SER A 171 -11.50 6.34 -13.47
CA SER A 171 -12.79 7.05 -13.45
C SER A 171 -13.28 7.27 -12.02
N TRP A 172 -13.30 6.24 -11.18
CA TRP A 172 -13.70 6.34 -9.76
C TRP A 172 -12.81 7.31 -8.96
N LEU A 173 -11.49 7.28 -9.20
CA LEU A 173 -10.50 8.11 -8.52
C LEU A 173 -10.65 9.59 -8.87
N LEU A 174 -10.91 9.89 -10.15
CA LEU A 174 -11.01 11.25 -10.67
C LEU A 174 -12.43 11.84 -10.62
N TYR A 175 -13.44 11.00 -10.38
CA TYR A 175 -14.82 11.46 -10.26
C TYR A 175 -14.99 12.40 -9.08
N LYS A 176 -15.15 13.69 -9.39
CA LYS A 176 -15.49 14.74 -8.42
C LYS A 176 -16.91 14.47 -7.94
N GLY A 177 -17.05 14.12 -6.67
CA GLY A 177 -18.30 13.68 -6.08
C GLY A 177 -19.40 14.76 -6.07
N GLY A 178 -20.47 14.45 -5.37
CA GLY A 178 -21.62 15.33 -5.15
C GLY A 178 -22.38 14.93 -3.89
N VAL A 179 -23.33 15.75 -3.45
CA VAL A 179 -24.14 15.45 -2.26
C VAL A 179 -24.92 14.15 -2.50
N GLY A 180 -24.69 13.14 -1.66
CA GLY A 180 -25.38 11.85 -1.73
C GLY A 180 -24.73 10.80 -2.63
N VAL A 181 -23.58 11.08 -3.26
CA VAL A 181 -22.84 10.07 -4.03
C VAL A 181 -22.23 9.03 -3.09
N LYS A 182 -22.47 7.74 -3.36
CA LYS A 182 -21.93 6.62 -2.57
C LYS A 182 -20.43 6.44 -2.83
N GLY A 183 -19.69 5.91 -1.83
CA GLY A 183 -18.27 5.57 -1.98
C GLY A 183 -17.93 4.62 -3.13
N ASP A 184 -18.89 3.81 -3.59
CA ASP A 184 -18.67 2.91 -4.72
C ASP A 184 -18.49 3.65 -6.06
N ASN A 185 -18.97 4.89 -6.16
CA ASN A 185 -18.94 5.68 -7.40
C ASN A 185 -17.92 6.82 -7.35
N SER A 186 -17.47 7.24 -6.16
CA SER A 186 -16.51 8.33 -6.02
C SER A 186 -15.49 8.04 -4.93
N TRP A 187 -14.21 8.25 -5.27
CA TRP A 187 -13.12 8.18 -4.29
C TRP A 187 -13.32 9.15 -3.13
N GLU A 188 -13.85 10.36 -3.38
CA GLU A 188 -14.05 11.36 -2.32
C GLU A 188 -15.04 10.86 -1.25
N SER A 189 -16.19 10.33 -1.69
CA SER A 189 -17.18 9.77 -0.79
C SER A 189 -16.62 8.57 -0.03
N TRP A 190 -15.90 7.67 -0.70
CA TRP A 190 -15.27 6.52 -0.06
C TRP A 190 -14.23 6.94 0.99
N TRP A 191 -13.39 7.92 0.66
CA TRP A 191 -12.33 8.41 1.54
C TRP A 191 -12.91 9.03 2.83
N GLU A 192 -14.01 9.78 2.70
CA GLU A 192 -14.75 10.33 3.84
C GLU A 192 -15.45 9.23 4.68
N GLU A 193 -16.07 8.24 4.02
CA GLU A 193 -16.73 7.09 4.68
C GLU A 193 -15.72 6.22 5.45
N GLU A 194 -14.54 5.99 4.89
CA GLU A 194 -13.53 5.11 5.48
C GLU A 194 -12.98 5.69 6.80
N GLN A 195 -12.85 7.01 6.87
CA GLN A 195 -12.37 7.75 8.03
C GLN A 195 -13.44 8.05 9.08
N ALA A 196 -14.71 7.75 8.79
CA ALA A 196 -15.85 8.13 9.64
C ALA A 196 -15.81 7.54 11.06
N HIS A 197 -14.95 6.54 11.30
CA HIS A 197 -14.75 5.93 12.63
C HIS A 197 -13.95 6.81 13.60
N ILE A 198 -13.17 7.79 13.10
CA ILE A 198 -12.31 8.64 13.93
C ILE A 198 -13.14 9.81 14.50
N GLN A 199 -13.99 9.51 15.49
CA GLN A 199 -14.91 10.51 16.07
C GLN A 199 -14.48 10.95 17.48
N THR A 200 -14.01 10.02 18.31
CA THR A 200 -13.72 10.28 19.71
C THR A 200 -12.39 11.01 19.91
N LEU A 201 -12.28 11.79 20.99
CA LEU A 201 -11.02 12.48 21.32
C LEU A 201 -9.88 11.48 21.56
N ARG A 202 -10.18 10.38 22.27
CA ARG A 202 -9.23 9.26 22.49
C ARG A 202 -8.74 8.69 21.17
N GLY A 203 -9.64 8.38 20.23
CA GLY A 203 -9.29 7.88 18.91
C GLY A 203 -8.36 8.83 18.14
N ARG A 204 -8.65 10.13 18.16
CA ARG A 204 -7.80 11.15 17.52
C ARG A 204 -6.40 11.25 18.12
N ILE A 205 -6.30 11.22 19.44
CA ILE A 205 -5.01 11.23 20.15
C ILE A 205 -4.21 9.96 19.80
N LEU A 206 -4.85 8.79 19.85
CA LEU A 206 -4.19 7.52 19.51
C LEU A 206 -3.72 7.48 18.05
N GLU A 207 -4.54 7.93 17.10
CA GLU A 207 -4.13 8.04 15.69
C GLU A 207 -2.97 9.01 15.51
N THR A 208 -2.95 10.12 16.26
CA THR A 208 -1.83 11.06 16.25
C THR A 208 -0.56 10.38 16.76
N ILE A 209 -0.61 9.71 17.92
CA ILE A 209 0.53 8.97 18.50
C ILE A 209 1.03 7.89 17.53
N LEU A 210 0.12 7.10 16.97
CA LEU A 210 0.45 6.07 16.00
C LEU A 210 1.09 6.64 14.73
N SER A 211 0.68 7.84 14.31
CA SER A 211 1.24 8.53 13.14
C SER A 211 2.65 9.08 13.40
N LEU A 212 3.03 9.36 14.66
CA LEU A 212 4.39 9.85 14.98
C LEU A 212 5.49 8.87 14.58
N ARG A 213 5.18 7.57 14.41
CA ARG A 213 6.15 6.56 13.94
C ARG A 213 6.79 6.92 12.60
N PHE A 214 6.05 7.59 11.73
CA PHE A 214 6.56 8.04 10.44
C PHE A 214 7.58 9.18 10.56
N LEU A 215 7.50 10.00 11.63
CA LEU A 215 8.54 10.99 11.95
C LEU A 215 9.82 10.32 12.44
N ILE A 216 9.69 9.21 13.17
CA ILE A 216 10.83 8.39 13.58
C ILE A 216 11.51 7.80 12.32
N PHE A 217 10.74 7.38 11.31
CA PHE A 217 11.28 6.92 10.04
C PHE A 217 12.04 8.03 9.31
N GLN A 218 11.44 9.21 9.18
CA GLN A 218 12.10 10.37 8.58
C GLN A 218 13.40 10.71 9.31
N TYR A 219 13.36 10.80 10.64
CA TYR A 219 14.54 11.07 11.46
C TYR A 219 15.63 10.01 11.25
N GLY A 220 15.26 8.73 11.26
CA GLY A 220 16.18 7.62 11.05
C GLY A 220 16.86 7.65 9.68
N ILE A 221 16.10 7.98 8.62
CA ILE A 221 16.63 8.12 7.26
C ILE A 221 17.57 9.32 7.16
N VAL A 222 17.14 10.50 7.62
CA VAL A 222 17.95 11.74 7.56
C VAL A 222 19.25 11.58 8.34
N TYR A 223 19.21 10.90 9.49
CA TYR A 223 20.39 10.60 10.30
C TYR A 223 21.42 9.70 9.58
N LYS A 224 20.95 8.86 8.65
CA LYS A 224 21.78 7.91 7.90
C LYS A 224 22.26 8.42 6.55
N LEU A 225 21.80 9.58 6.09
CA LEU A 225 22.29 10.20 4.85
C LEU A 225 23.79 10.47 4.97
N HIS A 226 24.55 10.19 3.90
CA HIS A 226 26.00 10.43 3.89
C HIS A 226 26.35 11.90 4.12
N LEU A 227 25.46 12.81 3.69
CA LEU A 227 25.53 14.26 3.94
C LEU A 227 25.76 14.60 5.42
N THR A 228 25.20 13.79 6.33
CA THR A 228 25.24 14.04 7.78
C THR A 228 26.60 13.68 8.39
N GLY A 229 27.46 12.94 7.68
CA GLY A 229 28.81 12.59 8.10
C GLY A 229 28.87 12.04 9.54
N LYS A 230 29.66 12.69 10.40
CA LYS A 230 29.67 12.45 11.87
C LYS A 230 28.85 13.48 12.66
N SER A 231 28.31 14.52 12.02
CA SER A 231 27.62 15.61 12.69
C SER A 231 26.15 15.29 12.90
N THR A 232 25.80 14.90 14.11
CA THR A 232 24.43 14.51 14.50
C THR A 232 23.55 15.73 14.83
N SER A 233 23.63 16.80 14.05
CA SER A 233 22.94 18.04 14.41
C SER A 233 21.46 17.97 14.05
N PHE A 234 20.60 18.39 14.99
CA PHE A 234 19.14 18.52 14.77
C PHE A 234 18.82 19.52 13.64
N ALA A 235 19.78 20.37 13.26
CA ALA A 235 19.68 21.32 12.17
C ALA A 235 19.46 20.64 10.80
N VAL A 236 20.10 19.49 10.54
CA VAL A 236 19.91 18.74 9.28
C VAL A 236 18.49 18.20 9.17
N TYR A 237 17.93 17.73 10.28
CA TYR A 237 16.51 17.34 10.35
C TYR A 237 15.60 18.54 10.07
N GLY A 238 15.85 19.70 10.70
CA GLY A 238 15.13 20.94 10.42
C GLY A 238 15.21 21.38 8.95
N PHE A 239 16.39 21.27 8.32
CA PHE A 239 16.58 21.58 6.90
C PHE A 239 15.72 20.67 6.00
N SER A 240 15.57 19.38 6.33
CA SER A 240 14.68 18.48 5.57
C SER A 240 13.22 18.94 5.55
N TRP A 241 12.74 19.59 6.62
CA TRP A 241 11.39 20.17 6.66
C TRP A 241 11.25 21.39 5.76
N VAL A 242 12.30 22.22 5.64
CA VAL A 242 12.31 23.35 4.71
C VAL A 242 12.20 22.84 3.27
N VAL A 243 12.97 21.83 2.90
CA VAL A 243 12.91 21.19 1.57
C VAL A 243 11.51 20.62 1.30
N LEU A 244 10.90 19.96 2.30
CA LEU A 244 9.53 19.46 2.18
C LEU A 244 8.52 20.59 1.92
N VAL A 245 8.60 21.69 2.65
CA VAL A 245 7.72 22.86 2.46
C VAL A 245 7.91 23.43 1.05
N CYS A 246 9.15 23.54 0.57
CA CYS A 246 9.45 23.93 -0.80
C CYS A 246 8.77 23.02 -1.84
N LEU A 247 8.87 21.70 -1.67
CA LEU A 247 8.22 20.72 -2.56
C LEU A 247 6.68 20.84 -2.55
N VAL A 248 6.08 20.99 -1.37
CA VAL A 248 4.64 21.20 -1.23
C VAL A 248 4.20 22.51 -1.90
N MET A 249 5.00 23.57 -1.77
CA MET A 249 4.73 24.86 -2.43
C MET A 249 4.80 24.75 -3.96
N ILE A 250 5.77 24.01 -4.52
CA ILE A 250 5.81 23.70 -5.97
C ILE A 250 4.49 23.09 -6.41
N PHE A 251 4.08 22.01 -5.74
CA PHE A 251 2.88 21.28 -6.10
C PHE A 251 1.64 22.17 -6.01
N LYS A 252 1.54 23.01 -4.98
CA LYS A 252 0.43 23.95 -4.79
C LYS A 252 0.39 25.02 -5.88
N VAL A 253 1.54 25.55 -6.30
CA VAL A 253 1.63 26.53 -7.40
C VAL A 253 1.14 25.90 -8.71
N PHE A 254 1.52 24.66 -9.01
CA PHE A 254 1.11 23.95 -10.23
C PHE A 254 -0.37 23.55 -10.24
N THR A 255 -0.92 23.16 -9.09
CA THR A 255 -2.32 22.70 -9.00
C THR A 255 -3.33 23.84 -8.85
N TYR A 256 -2.87 25.04 -8.52
CA TYR A 256 -3.72 26.22 -8.47
C TYR A 256 -4.24 26.57 -9.87
N SER A 257 -5.55 26.54 -10.07
CA SER A 257 -6.20 26.95 -11.31
C SER A 257 -7.17 28.11 -11.03
N PRO A 258 -6.87 29.35 -11.49
CA PRO A 258 -7.72 30.50 -11.21
C PRO A 258 -9.07 30.38 -11.95
N LYS A 259 -10.17 30.41 -11.19
CA LYS A 259 -11.55 30.37 -11.69
C LYS A 259 -12.07 31.69 -12.28
N ARG A 260 -11.22 32.73 -12.40
CA ARG A 260 -11.63 34.08 -12.85
C ARG A 260 -11.09 34.39 -14.25
N THR A 261 -11.90 35.18 -14.98
CA THR A 261 -11.71 35.81 -16.30
C THR A 261 -10.44 35.45 -17.09
N THR A 262 -10.64 34.94 -18.31
CA THR A 262 -9.63 34.45 -19.27
C THR A 262 -8.40 35.36 -19.45
N SER A 263 -8.55 36.68 -19.29
CA SER A 263 -7.45 37.66 -19.41
C SER A 263 -6.38 37.53 -18.33
N PHE A 264 -6.73 37.18 -17.09
CA PHE A 264 -5.75 37.01 -16.00
C PHE A 264 -5.19 35.59 -15.91
N GLN A 265 -5.80 34.62 -16.60
CA GLN A 265 -5.35 33.23 -16.57
C GLN A 265 -3.96 33.06 -17.20
N LEU A 266 -3.68 33.74 -18.31
CA LEU A 266 -2.38 33.64 -18.97
C LEU A 266 -1.25 34.21 -18.10
N LEU A 267 -1.48 35.39 -17.50
CA LEU A 267 -0.52 36.02 -16.58
C LEU A 267 -0.27 35.16 -15.35
N MET A 268 -1.32 34.59 -14.74
CA MET A 268 -1.17 33.71 -13.59
C MET A 268 -0.43 32.42 -13.94
N ARG A 269 -0.73 31.79 -15.09
CA ARG A 269 -0.01 30.60 -15.57
C ARG A 269 1.46 30.90 -15.85
N PHE A 270 1.76 32.07 -16.42
CA PHE A 270 3.13 32.53 -16.63
C PHE A 270 3.86 32.73 -15.28
N MET A 271 3.25 33.44 -14.34
CA MET A 271 3.81 33.63 -12.99
C MET A 271 4.01 32.30 -12.25
N GLN A 272 3.09 31.34 -12.41
CA GLN A 272 3.23 29.98 -11.89
C GLN A 272 4.41 29.25 -12.53
N GLY A 273 4.60 29.39 -13.85
CA GLY A 273 5.74 28.83 -14.57
C GLY A 273 7.07 29.42 -14.11
N VAL A 274 7.15 30.74 -13.94
CA VAL A 274 8.36 31.41 -13.42
C VAL A 274 8.64 30.98 -11.98
N ALA A 275 7.61 30.97 -11.12
CA ALA A 275 7.76 30.55 -9.73
C ALA A 275 8.18 29.08 -9.62
N SER A 276 7.64 28.20 -10.46
CA SER A 276 8.00 26.77 -10.44
C SER A 276 9.41 26.53 -10.98
N LEU A 277 9.81 27.19 -12.07
CA LEU A 277 11.18 27.14 -12.57
C LEU A 277 12.18 27.65 -11.53
N GLY A 278 11.87 28.75 -10.84
CA GLY A 278 12.69 29.27 -9.76
C GLY A 278 12.83 28.28 -8.60
N LEU A 279 11.75 27.59 -8.23
CA LEU A 279 11.78 26.62 -7.14
C LEU A 279 12.48 25.30 -7.53
N VAL A 280 12.32 24.85 -8.78
CA VAL A 280 13.09 23.72 -9.33
C VAL A 280 14.58 24.08 -9.39
N ALA A 281 14.93 25.27 -9.86
CA ALA A 281 16.30 25.74 -9.87
C ALA A 281 16.89 25.79 -8.45
N ALA A 282 16.13 26.28 -7.45
CA ALA A 282 16.55 26.28 -6.06
C ALA A 282 16.82 24.86 -5.54
N LEU A 283 15.96 23.89 -5.85
CA LEU A 283 16.19 22.48 -5.51
C LEU A 283 17.43 21.90 -6.20
N CYS A 284 17.61 22.18 -7.50
CA CYS A 284 18.81 21.76 -8.23
C CYS A 284 20.09 22.36 -7.65
N LEU A 285 20.06 23.63 -7.23
CA LEU A 285 21.20 24.27 -6.57
C LEU A 285 21.46 23.64 -5.20
N VAL A 286 20.43 23.35 -4.41
CA VAL A 286 20.59 22.63 -3.14
C VAL A 286 21.29 21.29 -3.39
N VAL A 287 20.82 20.50 -4.36
CA VAL A 287 21.44 19.21 -4.70
C VAL A 287 22.88 19.40 -5.21
N ALA A 288 23.15 20.39 -6.05
CA ALA A 288 24.49 20.64 -6.62
C ALA A 288 25.52 21.15 -5.59
N PHE A 289 25.08 21.89 -4.57
CA PHE A 289 25.94 22.40 -3.50
C PHE A 289 26.01 21.47 -2.29
N THR A 290 25.28 20.36 -2.30
CA THR A 290 25.35 19.32 -1.27
C THR A 290 26.02 18.08 -1.81
N ASP A 291 26.85 17.41 -1.00
CA ASP A 291 27.47 16.12 -1.34
C ASP A 291 26.47 14.94 -1.22
N LEU A 292 25.30 15.05 -1.86
CA LEU A 292 24.27 14.00 -1.86
C LEU A 292 24.62 12.89 -2.85
N SER A 293 24.68 11.64 -2.36
CA SER A 293 24.80 10.48 -3.23
C SER A 293 23.46 10.09 -3.88
N ILE A 294 23.49 9.29 -4.96
CA ILE A 294 22.27 8.77 -5.60
C ILE A 294 21.40 7.96 -4.61
N PRO A 295 21.96 7.07 -3.76
CA PRO A 295 21.19 6.43 -2.69
C PRO A 295 20.56 7.40 -1.70
N ASP A 296 21.24 8.50 -1.35
CA ASP A 296 20.72 9.51 -0.42
C ASP A 296 19.56 10.30 -1.03
N LEU A 297 19.58 10.55 -2.35
CA LEU A 297 18.43 11.13 -3.07
C LEU A 297 17.20 10.21 -3.00
N PHE A 298 17.41 8.91 -3.26
CA PHE A 298 16.32 7.92 -3.19
C PHE A 298 15.76 7.78 -1.77
N ALA A 299 16.63 7.75 -0.77
CA ALA A 299 16.24 7.70 0.63
C ALA A 299 15.50 8.96 1.09
N SER A 300 15.97 10.13 0.67
CA SER A 300 15.29 11.41 0.96
C SER A 300 13.88 11.44 0.37
N PHE A 301 13.71 10.91 -0.84
CA PHE A 301 12.38 10.75 -1.44
C PHE A 301 11.47 9.84 -0.61
N LEU A 302 11.95 8.67 -0.17
CA LEU A 302 11.20 7.78 0.72
C LEU A 302 10.86 8.45 2.07
N ALA A 303 11.78 9.24 2.63
CA ALA A 303 11.54 10.00 3.84
C ALA A 303 10.40 11.00 3.65
N PHE A 304 10.38 11.74 2.53
CA PHE A 304 9.30 12.68 2.23
C PHE A 304 7.94 12.01 2.02
N ILE A 305 7.90 10.81 1.43
CA ILE A 305 6.67 10.00 1.35
C ILE A 305 6.13 9.74 2.76
N ALA A 306 6.99 9.28 3.69
CA ALA A 306 6.61 8.99 5.07
C ALA A 306 6.18 10.27 5.82
N THR A 307 6.88 11.40 5.64
CA THR A 307 6.52 12.66 6.28
C THR A 307 5.19 13.21 5.77
N GLY A 308 4.96 13.22 4.45
CA GLY A 308 3.68 13.66 3.89
C GLY A 308 2.53 12.75 4.34
N TRP A 309 2.77 11.45 4.51
CA TRP A 309 1.78 10.53 5.08
C TRP A 309 1.48 10.83 6.56
N THR A 310 2.48 11.28 7.33
CA THR A 310 2.28 11.75 8.72
C THR A 310 1.37 12.96 8.74
N ILE A 311 1.70 13.97 7.92
CA ILE A 311 0.94 15.22 7.83
C ILE A 311 -0.51 14.91 7.44
N LEU A 312 -0.71 14.00 6.48
CA LEU A 312 -2.03 13.56 6.07
C LEU A 312 -2.80 12.86 7.20
N SER A 313 -2.16 11.92 7.90
CA SER A 313 -2.78 11.16 8.99
C SER A 313 -3.17 12.06 10.17
N VAL A 314 -2.31 13.01 10.53
CA VAL A 314 -2.60 14.03 11.55
C VAL A 314 -3.72 14.97 11.08
N ALA A 315 -3.71 15.40 9.82
CA ALA A 315 -4.76 16.25 9.26
C ALA A 315 -6.13 15.55 9.26
N ILE A 316 -6.17 14.24 8.99
CA ILE A 316 -7.37 13.40 9.05
C ILE A 316 -7.87 13.31 10.50
N ALA A 317 -6.99 13.02 11.47
CA ALA A 317 -7.36 12.94 12.89
C ALA A 317 -7.94 14.27 13.41
N TRP A 318 -7.39 15.41 12.95
CA TRP A 318 -7.80 16.76 13.37
C TRP A 318 -8.62 17.51 12.32
N LYS A 319 -9.40 16.77 11.52
CA LYS A 319 -10.24 17.27 10.42
C LYS A 319 -11.04 18.54 10.72
N ARG A 320 -11.61 18.68 11.93
CA ARG A 320 -12.37 19.88 12.32
C ARG A 320 -11.51 21.14 12.29
N ILE A 321 -10.29 21.06 12.82
CA ILE A 321 -9.33 22.18 12.88
C ILE A 321 -8.85 22.52 11.46
N VAL A 322 -8.51 21.50 10.67
CA VAL A 322 -8.04 21.68 9.29
C VAL A 322 -9.12 22.33 8.41
N ARG A 323 -10.39 21.97 8.61
CA ARG A 323 -11.54 22.61 7.94
C ARG A 323 -11.71 24.06 8.36
N THR A 324 -11.57 24.39 9.65
CA THR A 324 -11.63 25.80 10.10
C THR A 324 -10.50 26.65 9.54
N LEU A 325 -9.34 26.05 9.24
CA LEU A 325 -8.21 26.72 8.58
C LEU A 325 -8.35 26.82 7.05
N GLY A 326 -9.40 26.24 6.45
CA GLY A 326 -9.61 26.24 5.00
C GLY A 326 -8.63 25.37 4.20
N LEU A 327 -7.90 24.44 4.86
CA LEU A 327 -6.88 23.61 4.22
C LEU A 327 -7.40 22.23 3.77
N TRP A 328 -8.67 21.91 4.06
CA TRP A 328 -9.22 20.57 3.81
C TRP A 328 -9.20 20.16 2.33
N ASP A 329 -9.46 21.09 1.42
CA ASP A 329 -9.42 20.80 -0.01
C ASP A 329 -8.00 20.42 -0.46
N SER A 330 -6.97 21.09 0.06
CA SER A 330 -5.57 20.72 -0.21
C SER A 330 -5.25 19.33 0.35
N VAL A 331 -5.65 19.04 1.58
CA VAL A 331 -5.44 17.72 2.22
C VAL A 331 -6.10 16.61 1.41
N ARG A 332 -7.31 16.87 0.89
CA ARG A 332 -8.03 15.93 0.01
C ARG A 332 -7.28 15.67 -1.29
N GLU A 333 -6.79 16.70 -1.98
CA GLU A 333 -6.01 16.51 -3.22
C GLU A 333 -4.72 15.74 -2.98
N PHE A 334 -3.99 16.05 -1.89
CA PHE A 334 -2.81 15.26 -1.50
C PHE A 334 -3.18 13.81 -1.18
N ALA A 335 -4.25 13.57 -0.44
CA ALA A 335 -4.71 12.21 -0.15
C ALA A 335 -5.04 11.44 -1.43
N ARG A 336 -5.69 12.08 -2.40
CA ARG A 336 -5.99 11.47 -3.70
C ARG A 336 -4.72 11.07 -4.43
N MET A 337 -3.70 11.93 -4.42
CA MET A 337 -2.41 11.64 -5.04
C MET A 337 -1.69 10.45 -4.38
N TYR A 338 -1.72 10.37 -3.04
CA TYR A 338 -1.16 9.22 -2.33
C TYR A 338 -1.89 7.92 -2.68
N ASP A 339 -3.23 7.96 -2.68
CA ASP A 339 -4.04 6.79 -3.04
C ASP A 339 -3.84 6.40 -4.52
N ALA A 340 -3.70 7.39 -5.42
CA ALA A 340 -3.35 7.19 -6.84
C ALA A 340 -1.99 6.49 -6.99
N GLY A 341 -0.96 7.00 -6.31
CA GLY A 341 0.39 6.43 -6.34
C GLY A 341 0.41 5.00 -5.81
N MET A 342 -0.24 4.75 -4.66
CA MET A 342 -0.40 3.40 -4.12
C MET A 342 -1.13 2.48 -5.09
N GLY A 343 -2.22 2.94 -5.72
CA GLY A 343 -2.95 2.16 -6.71
C GLY A 343 -2.08 1.79 -7.91
N MET A 344 -1.30 2.73 -8.44
CA MET A 344 -0.36 2.48 -9.55
C MET A 344 0.73 1.47 -9.18
N VAL A 345 1.32 1.58 -7.98
CA VAL A 345 2.34 0.64 -7.49
C VAL A 345 1.82 -0.80 -7.46
N ILE A 346 0.53 -0.98 -7.14
CA ILE A 346 -0.11 -2.29 -7.11
C ILE A 346 -0.55 -2.74 -8.50
N PHE A 347 -1.10 -1.82 -9.30
CA PHE A 347 -1.66 -2.10 -10.61
C PHE A 347 -0.60 -2.48 -11.64
N VAL A 348 0.56 -1.80 -11.65
CA VAL A 348 1.61 -2.03 -12.65
C VAL A 348 2.10 -3.49 -12.66
N PRO A 349 2.45 -4.12 -11.52
CA PRO A 349 2.79 -5.54 -11.51
C PRO A 349 1.66 -6.44 -12.02
N ILE A 350 0.40 -6.14 -11.71
CA ILE A 350 -0.75 -6.90 -12.19
C ILE A 350 -0.86 -6.79 -13.71
N ALA A 351 -0.74 -5.59 -14.26
CA ALA A 351 -0.77 -5.36 -15.71
C ALA A 351 0.36 -6.10 -16.43
N ILE A 352 1.59 -6.06 -15.88
CA ILE A 352 2.73 -6.81 -16.41
C ILE A 352 2.45 -8.31 -16.40
N LEU A 353 1.94 -8.86 -15.29
CA LEU A 353 1.62 -10.28 -15.18
C LEU A 353 0.48 -10.69 -16.10
N SER A 354 -0.50 -9.82 -16.32
CA SER A 354 -1.66 -10.07 -17.20
C SER A 354 -1.29 -10.10 -18.68
N TRP A 355 -0.15 -9.51 -19.05
CA TRP A 355 0.41 -9.62 -20.40
C TRP A 355 0.82 -11.06 -20.74
N PHE A 356 1.12 -11.89 -19.73
CA PHE A 356 1.56 -13.27 -19.92
C PHE A 356 0.37 -14.25 -19.84
N PRO A 357 -0.03 -14.90 -20.96
CA PRO A 357 -1.24 -15.75 -20.99
C PRO A 357 -1.18 -16.97 -20.05
N PHE A 358 0.02 -17.43 -19.69
CA PHE A 358 0.17 -18.57 -18.78
C PHE A 358 -0.24 -18.22 -17.34
N VAL A 359 -0.18 -16.95 -16.93
CA VAL A 359 -0.49 -16.53 -15.55
C VAL A 359 -1.98 -16.68 -15.26
N SER A 360 -2.85 -16.25 -16.19
CA SER A 360 -4.30 -16.43 -16.08
C SER A 360 -4.71 -17.92 -16.10
N THR A 361 -4.00 -18.72 -16.90
CA THR A 361 -4.20 -20.18 -16.95
C THR A 361 -3.79 -20.85 -15.65
N PHE A 362 -2.64 -20.45 -15.08
CA PHE A 362 -2.17 -20.94 -13.79
C PHE A 362 -3.13 -20.57 -12.65
N GLN A 363 -3.57 -19.31 -12.62
CA GLN A 363 -4.56 -18.83 -11.65
C GLN A 363 -5.85 -19.65 -11.70
N SER A 364 -6.40 -19.87 -12.90
CA SER A 364 -7.65 -20.63 -13.06
C SER A 364 -7.53 -22.07 -12.54
N ARG A 365 -6.36 -22.71 -12.72
CA ARG A 365 -6.09 -24.06 -12.19
C ARG A 365 -5.86 -24.08 -10.68
N LEU A 366 -5.36 -22.98 -10.12
CA LEU A 366 -5.16 -22.82 -8.69
C LEU A 366 -6.50 -22.63 -7.96
N LEU A 367 -7.41 -21.84 -8.55
CA LEU A 367 -8.69 -21.50 -7.93
C LEU A 367 -9.78 -22.55 -8.15
N PHE A 368 -9.75 -23.23 -9.29
CA PHE A 368 -10.82 -24.13 -9.69
C PHE A 368 -10.28 -25.54 -9.98
N ASN A 369 -11.07 -26.53 -9.57
CA ASN A 369 -10.84 -27.91 -10.00
C ASN A 369 -11.02 -28.02 -11.52
N GLN A 370 -10.19 -28.83 -12.20
CA GLN A 370 -10.22 -29.00 -13.65
C GLN A 370 -11.60 -29.33 -14.22
N ALA A 371 -12.41 -30.09 -13.48
CA ALA A 371 -13.78 -30.41 -13.88
C ALA A 371 -14.68 -29.16 -13.96
N PHE A 372 -14.50 -28.22 -13.04
CA PHE A 372 -15.23 -26.95 -13.01
C PHE A 372 -14.70 -25.98 -14.07
N SER A 373 -13.37 -25.91 -14.26
CA SER A 373 -12.75 -25.08 -15.30
C SER A 373 -13.21 -25.48 -16.71
N ARG A 374 -13.28 -26.79 -17.01
CA ARG A 374 -13.82 -27.28 -18.29
C ARG A 374 -15.30 -26.95 -18.46
N GLY A 375 -16.09 -27.05 -17.39
CA GLY A 375 -17.50 -26.64 -17.42
C GLY A 375 -17.69 -25.16 -17.74
N LEU A 376 -16.84 -24.30 -17.17
CA LEU A 376 -16.79 -22.86 -17.45
C LEU A 376 -16.41 -22.57 -18.90
N GLU A 377 -15.34 -23.17 -19.42
CA GLU A 377 -14.92 -23.03 -20.82
C GLU A 377 -16.04 -23.44 -21.79
N ILE A 378 -16.70 -24.57 -21.54
CA ILE A 378 -17.83 -25.03 -22.35
C ILE A 378 -18.99 -24.04 -22.28
N SER A 379 -19.32 -23.52 -21.09
CA SER A 379 -20.38 -22.51 -20.94
C SER A 379 -20.08 -21.18 -21.63
N LEU A 380 -18.82 -20.73 -21.61
CA LEU A 380 -18.35 -19.53 -22.31
C LEU A 380 -18.43 -19.72 -23.84
N ILE A 381 -18.03 -20.88 -24.34
CA ILE A 381 -18.15 -21.23 -25.77
C ILE A 381 -19.64 -21.28 -26.19
N LEU A 382 -20.50 -21.90 -25.38
CA LEU A 382 -21.95 -21.96 -25.64
C LEU A 382 -22.63 -20.59 -25.56
N ALA A 383 -22.20 -19.73 -24.63
CA ALA A 383 -22.70 -18.36 -24.49
C ALA A 383 -22.22 -17.46 -25.64
N GLY A 384 -20.97 -17.59 -26.05
CA GLY A 384 -20.43 -16.92 -27.24
C GLY A 384 -21.14 -17.34 -28.51
N ASN A 385 -21.57 -18.60 -28.61
CA ASN A 385 -22.36 -19.07 -29.75
C ASN A 385 -23.76 -18.47 -29.80
N LYS A 386 -24.39 -18.13 -28.66
CA LYS A 386 -25.71 -17.48 -28.62
C LYS A 386 -25.68 -16.01 -29.06
N ALA A 387 -24.55 -15.30 -28.91
CA ALA A 387 -24.42 -13.92 -29.37
C ALA A 387 -24.44 -13.80 -30.91
N ASN A 388 -24.12 -14.89 -31.63
CA ASN A 388 -24.10 -14.93 -33.09
C ASN A 388 -25.38 -15.50 -33.73
N VAL A 389 -26.43 -15.83 -32.95
CA VAL A 389 -27.71 -16.35 -33.48
C VAL A 389 -28.81 -15.26 -33.53
N GLY A 390 -28.43 -14.00 -33.35
CA GLY A 390 -29.30 -12.85 -33.61
C GLY A 390 -28.99 -12.21 -34.96
N ILE A 391 -29.41 -12.87 -36.04
CA ILE A 391 -29.75 -12.21 -37.31
C ILE A 391 -31.27 -12.16 -37.38
#